data_AF-A0A085LIT3-F1
#
_entry.id   AF-A0A085LIT3-F1
#
_cell.length_a   1.000
_cell.length_b   1.000
_cell.length_c   1.000
_cell.angle_alpha   90.00
_cell.angle_beta   90.00
_cell.angle_gamma   90.00
#
_symmetry.space_group_name_H-M   'P 1'
#
loop_
_entity.id
_entity.type
_entity.pdbx_description
1 polymer ?
#
loop_
_entity_poly.entity_id
_entity_poly.type
_entity_poly.pdbx_seq_one_letter_code
_entity_poly.pdbx_strand_id
1 'polypeptide(L)'
;TIDQLYSSTCSVQTHAVAVVCRGILPFKQTFTHGIKCFFPNGTETRLSTKPTDVGILETPEVAQVTAQIKRVIMTKRLTVNGQHARFDTLISQKKVTNGIEVEFTVTDTSCNGNLELTEDQLYGQSCAR
;
A
#
# COMPACT_ATOMS: atom_id res chain seq x y z
N THR A 1 -40.00 21.61 -17.19
CA THR A 1 -39.67 20.28 -17.75
C THR A 1 -38.50 19.72 -16.95
N ILE A 2 -38.64 18.48 -16.46
CA ILE A 2 -37.70 17.79 -15.55
C ILE A 2 -36.39 17.37 -16.26
N ASP A 3 -36.31 17.57 -17.58
CA ASP A 3 -35.23 17.10 -18.46
C ASP A 3 -33.83 17.71 -18.23
N GLN A 4 -33.67 18.65 -17.29
CA GLN A 4 -32.34 19.15 -16.89
C GLN A 4 -31.74 18.45 -15.65
N LEU A 5 -32.48 17.56 -14.98
CA LEU A 5 -31.93 16.75 -13.87
C LEU A 5 -31.22 15.47 -14.35
N TYR A 6 -31.37 15.09 -15.62
CA TYR A 6 -30.67 13.96 -16.24
C TYR A 6 -29.41 14.38 -16.99
N SER A 7 -28.65 15.35 -16.44
CA SER A 7 -27.31 15.60 -16.96
C SER A 7 -26.41 14.42 -16.58
N SER A 8 -26.17 13.52 -17.54
CA SER A 8 -25.27 12.37 -17.42
C SER A 8 -23.78 12.76 -17.38
N THR A 9 -23.46 13.98 -16.98
CA THR A 9 -22.09 14.48 -16.80
C THR A 9 -21.75 14.60 -15.31
N CYS A 10 -22.05 13.58 -14.52
CA CYS A 10 -21.23 13.34 -13.34
C CYS A 10 -20.02 12.55 -13.83
N SER A 11 -18.87 13.22 -13.94
CA SER A 11 -17.59 12.51 -13.94
C SER A 11 -17.62 11.64 -12.68
N VAL A 12 -17.62 10.32 -12.84
CA VAL A 12 -17.44 9.43 -11.69
C VAL A 12 -16.09 9.80 -11.11
N GLN A 13 -16.06 10.60 -10.05
CA GLN A 13 -14.88 10.77 -9.24
C GLN A 13 -14.62 9.38 -8.67
N THR A 14 -13.73 8.65 -9.33
CA THR A 14 -13.26 7.35 -8.88
C THR A 14 -12.41 7.59 -7.65
N HIS A 15 -13.09 7.77 -6.52
CA HIS A 15 -12.45 7.88 -5.22
C HIS A 15 -11.49 6.71 -5.06
N ALA A 16 -10.27 7.02 -4.63
CA ALA A 16 -9.24 6.02 -4.47
C ALA A 16 -9.72 4.97 -3.45
N VAL A 17 -9.65 3.70 -3.80
CA VAL A 17 -10.16 2.61 -2.96
C VAL A 17 -9.11 2.30 -1.91
N ALA A 18 -9.41 2.61 -0.65
CA ALA A 18 -8.55 2.26 0.47
C ALA A 18 -8.65 0.76 0.80
N VAL A 19 -7.50 0.08 0.78
CA VAL A 19 -7.34 -1.34 1.09
C VAL A 19 -6.53 -1.46 2.39
N VAL A 20 -7.02 -2.24 3.35
CA VAL A 20 -6.34 -2.43 4.63
C VAL A 20 -5.30 -3.55 4.50
N CYS A 21 -4.08 -3.28 4.93
CA CYS A 21 -2.98 -4.23 4.98
C CYS A 21 -2.51 -4.44 6.42
N ARG A 22 -2.29 -5.70 6.81
CA ARG A 22 -1.86 -6.11 8.15
C ARG A 22 -0.74 -7.13 8.07
N GLY A 23 0.22 -7.05 8.98
CA GLY A 23 1.26 -8.07 9.08
C GLY A 23 2.41 -7.65 9.98
N ILE A 24 3.54 -8.36 9.85
CA ILE A 24 4.74 -8.11 10.64
C ILE A 24 5.87 -7.75 9.69
N LEU A 25 6.53 -6.62 9.95
CA LEU A 25 7.82 -6.25 9.39
C LEU A 25 8.93 -6.89 10.25
N PRO A 26 9.62 -7.95 9.80
CA PRO A 26 10.48 -8.76 10.65
C PRO A 26 11.83 -8.08 10.95
N PHE A 27 12.26 -8.07 12.22
CA PHE A 27 13.59 -7.53 12.61
C PHE A 27 14.76 -8.38 12.10
N LYS A 28 14.54 -9.69 11.98
CA LYS A 28 15.56 -10.67 11.60
C LYS A 28 15.04 -11.57 10.49
N GLN A 29 15.96 -11.94 9.60
CA GLN A 29 15.74 -12.63 8.31
C GLN A 29 15.19 -14.07 8.43
N THR A 30 15.00 -14.60 9.64
CA THR A 30 14.60 -15.99 9.89
C THR A 30 13.08 -16.21 9.87
N PHE A 31 12.27 -15.15 9.76
CA PHE A 31 10.81 -15.24 9.86
C PHE A 31 10.12 -14.81 8.56
N THR A 32 9.41 -15.74 7.92
CA THR A 32 8.59 -15.51 6.70
C THR A 32 7.15 -15.07 7.02
N HIS A 33 7.00 -14.19 8.01
CA HIS A 33 5.71 -13.50 8.20
C HIS A 33 5.61 -12.40 7.15
N GLY A 34 4.53 -12.42 6.36
CA GLY A 34 4.31 -11.47 5.26
C GLY A 34 3.09 -10.59 5.56
N ILE A 35 3.05 -9.41 4.94
CA ILE A 35 1.90 -8.51 5.03
C ILE A 35 0.78 -9.06 4.14
N LYS A 36 -0.46 -9.07 4.65
CA LYS A 36 -1.66 -9.40 3.88
C LYS A 36 -2.51 -8.16 3.69
N CYS A 37 -2.97 -7.92 2.47
CA CYS A 37 -3.91 -6.86 2.15
C CYS A 37 -5.28 -7.45 1.86
N PHE A 38 -6.31 -6.89 2.50
CA PHE A 38 -7.70 -7.34 2.47
C PHE A 38 -8.51 -6.40 1.60
N PHE A 39 -8.95 -6.89 0.45
CA PHE A 39 -9.65 -6.08 -0.53
C PHE A 39 -11.16 -6.09 -0.27
N PRO A 40 -11.89 -5.01 -0.61
CA PRO A 40 -13.35 -4.95 -0.42
C PRO A 40 -14.13 -6.06 -1.14
N ASN A 41 -13.55 -6.63 -2.21
CA ASN A 41 -14.11 -7.75 -2.96
C ASN A 41 -13.89 -9.13 -2.27
N GLY A 42 -13.33 -9.16 -1.06
CA GLY A 42 -13.03 -10.37 -0.30
C GLY A 42 -11.76 -11.10 -0.75
N THR A 43 -11.01 -10.57 -1.72
CA THR A 43 -9.72 -11.14 -2.13
C THR A 43 -8.63 -10.73 -1.13
N GLU A 44 -7.61 -11.58 -0.96
CA GLU A 44 -6.41 -11.28 -0.17
C GLU A 44 -5.15 -11.35 -1.05
N THR A 45 -4.24 -10.39 -0.90
CA THR A 45 -2.89 -10.47 -1.50
C THR A 45 -1.82 -10.52 -0.41
N ARG A 46 -0.90 -11.48 -0.51
CA ARG A 46 0.23 -11.62 0.41
C ARG A 46 1.49 -10.98 -0.17
N LEU A 47 1.99 -9.98 0.52
CA LEU A 47 3.31 -9.37 0.29
C LEU A 47 4.35 -10.15 1.10
N SER A 48 5.19 -10.92 0.39
CA SER A 48 6.32 -11.60 1.01
C SER A 48 7.53 -10.67 1.08
N THR A 49 7.93 -10.23 2.27
CA THR A 49 9.21 -9.57 2.49
C THR A 49 10.34 -10.61 2.37
N LYS A 50 11.16 -10.55 1.32
CA LYS A 50 12.34 -11.43 1.18
C LYS A 50 13.55 -10.82 1.90
N PRO A 51 14.55 -11.63 2.28
CA PRO A 51 15.62 -11.26 3.22
C PRO A 51 16.58 -10.16 2.74
N THR A 52 16.58 -9.82 1.45
CA THR A 52 17.59 -8.94 0.85
C THR A 52 17.22 -7.46 0.85
N ASP A 53 15.97 -7.10 1.17
CA ASP A 53 15.48 -5.73 0.92
C ASP A 53 15.22 -4.89 2.18
N VAL A 54 15.41 -5.47 3.37
CA VAL A 54 15.05 -4.77 4.62
C VAL A 54 16.11 -5.02 5.70
N GLY A 55 17.14 -4.17 5.75
CA GLY A 55 17.89 -3.96 6.98
C GLY A 55 17.02 -3.10 7.90
N ILE A 56 16.52 -3.66 9.00
CA ILE A 56 15.70 -2.92 9.97
C ILE A 56 16.59 -2.43 11.13
N LEU A 57 16.56 -1.12 11.35
CA LEU A 57 17.00 -0.44 12.56
C LEU A 57 16.03 -0.78 13.70
N GLU A 58 16.54 -1.09 14.89
CA GLU A 58 15.76 -1.66 16.01
C GLU A 58 14.71 -0.71 16.65
N THR A 59 14.51 0.48 16.08
CA THR A 59 13.68 1.56 16.63
C THR A 59 12.30 1.66 15.92
N PRO A 60 11.18 1.73 16.68
CA PRO A 60 9.83 1.82 16.13
C PRO A 60 9.44 3.26 15.74
N GLU A 61 10.35 4.00 15.11
CA GLU A 61 10.06 5.35 14.65
C GLU A 61 9.06 5.31 13.49
N VAL A 62 7.96 6.06 13.61
CA VAL A 62 6.86 6.09 12.61
C VAL A 62 7.38 6.37 11.21
N ALA A 63 8.34 7.30 11.07
CA ALA A 63 8.93 7.65 9.78
C ALA A 63 9.69 6.48 9.15
N GLN A 64 10.44 5.72 9.94
CA GLN A 64 11.19 4.57 9.47
C GLN A 64 10.28 3.40 9.09
N VAL A 65 9.26 3.14 9.91
CA VAL A 65 8.24 2.11 9.61
C VAL A 65 7.49 2.47 8.32
N THR A 66 7.10 3.74 8.17
CA THR A 66 6.44 4.22 6.95
C THR A 66 7.32 4.07 5.72
N ALA A 67 8.60 4.45 5.80
CA ALA A 67 9.54 4.29 4.69
C ALA A 67 9.72 2.81 4.30
N GLN A 68 9.78 1.90 5.28
CA GLN A 68 9.84 0.47 5.01
C GLN A 68 8.57 -0.06 4.34
N ILE A 69 7.40 0.37 4.80
CA ILE A 69 6.13 -0.01 4.17
C ILE A 69 6.09 0.46 2.71
N LYS A 70 6.46 1.72 2.44
CA LYS A 70 6.52 2.28 1.08
C LYS A 70 7.43 1.46 0.17
N ARG A 71 8.62 1.10 0.66
CA ARG A 71 9.56 0.25 -0.07
C ARG A 71 8.98 -1.13 -0.36
N VAL A 72 8.36 -1.79 0.62
CA VAL A 72 7.74 -3.10 0.43
C VAL A 72 6.63 -3.05 -0.62
N ILE A 73 5.76 -2.03 -0.59
CA ILE A 73 4.71 -1.81 -1.61
C ILE A 73 5.33 -1.72 -3.00
N MET A 74 6.39 -0.93 -3.16
CA MET A 74 7.05 -0.69 -4.44
C MET A 74 7.83 -1.90 -4.95
N THR A 75 8.69 -2.51 -4.13
CA THR A 75 9.47 -3.70 -4.53
C THR A 75 8.58 -4.88 -4.89
N LYS A 76 7.46 -5.04 -4.18
CA LYS A 76 6.51 -6.13 -4.46
C LYS A 76 5.49 -5.80 -5.54
N ARG A 77 5.52 -4.58 -6.09
CA ARG A 77 4.57 -4.08 -7.09
C ARG A 77 3.14 -4.38 -6.68
N LEU A 78 2.78 -4.00 -5.45
CA LEU A 78 1.42 -4.18 -4.97
C LEU A 78 0.48 -3.41 -5.90
N THR A 79 -0.59 -4.07 -6.31
CA THR A 79 -1.62 -3.44 -7.14
C THR A 79 -2.97 -3.47 -6.44
N VAL A 80 -3.75 -2.43 -6.68
CA VAL A 80 -5.16 -2.32 -6.31
C VAL A 80 -5.91 -2.03 -7.59
N ASN A 81 -6.93 -2.83 -7.90
CA ASN A 81 -7.70 -2.73 -9.15
C ASN A 81 -6.86 -2.79 -10.45
N GLY A 82 -5.66 -3.38 -10.40
CA GLY A 82 -4.73 -3.42 -11.54
C GLY A 82 -3.90 -2.14 -11.73
N GLN A 83 -4.04 -1.15 -10.84
CA GLN A 83 -3.18 0.03 -10.76
C GLN A 83 -2.14 -0.14 -9.66
N HIS A 84 -1.04 0.60 -9.73
CA HIS A 84 -0.06 0.65 -8.64
C HIS A 84 -0.72 1.10 -7.35
N ALA A 85 -0.40 0.42 -6.26
CA ALA A 85 -0.81 0.82 -4.93
C ALA A 85 0.17 1.86 -4.36
N ARG A 86 -0.37 2.82 -3.62
CA ARG A 86 0.40 3.83 -2.89
C ARG A 86 0.04 3.74 -1.41
N PHE A 87 1.05 3.88 -0.55
CA PHE A 87 0.81 4.04 0.88
C PHE A 87 -0.05 5.27 1.16
N ASP A 88 -1.09 5.11 1.96
CA ASP A 88 -2.00 6.16 2.37
C ASP A 88 -1.78 6.52 3.85
N THR A 89 -2.19 5.63 4.77
CA THR A 89 -2.17 5.92 6.21
C THR A 89 -1.62 4.75 7.02
N LEU A 90 -0.78 5.03 8.03
CA LEU A 90 -0.41 4.06 9.06
C LEU A 90 -1.47 4.07 10.17
N ILE A 91 -2.22 2.98 10.32
CA ILE A 91 -3.28 2.86 11.33
C ILE A 91 -2.67 2.51 12.70
N SER A 92 -1.78 1.53 12.73
CA SER A 92 -1.09 1.15 13.97
C SER A 92 0.28 0.56 13.70
N GLN A 93 1.15 0.71 14.69
CA GLN A 93 2.43 0.03 14.76
C GLN A 93 2.72 -0.43 16.19
N LYS A 94 3.25 -1.63 16.34
CA LYS A 94 3.61 -2.19 17.64
C LYS A 94 4.86 -3.05 17.53
N LYS A 95 5.86 -2.77 18.37
CA LYS A 95 7.03 -3.64 18.50
C LYS A 95 6.61 -4.96 19.13
N VAL A 96 6.97 -6.06 18.47
CA VAL A 96 6.74 -7.45 18.92
C VAL A 96 8.07 -8.21 18.89
N THR A 97 8.12 -9.39 19.49
CA THR A 97 9.37 -10.16 19.66
C THR A 97 10.10 -10.43 18.34
N ASN A 98 9.38 -10.60 17.24
CA ASN A 98 9.90 -10.97 15.93
C ASN A 98 9.93 -9.81 14.90
N GLY A 99 9.51 -8.60 15.27
CA GLY A 99 9.38 -7.50 14.32
C GLY A 99 8.52 -6.33 14.80
N ILE A 100 8.00 -5.59 13.84
CA ILE A 100 6.99 -4.54 14.06
C ILE A 100 5.69 -5.02 13.42
N GLU A 101 4.68 -5.27 14.24
CA GLU A 101 3.32 -5.50 13.77
C GLU A 101 2.76 -4.17 13.26
N VAL A 102 2.22 -4.18 12.05
CA VAL A 102 1.72 -2.99 11.36
C VAL A 102 0.33 -3.22 10.80
N GLU A 103 -0.49 -2.17 10.88
CA GLU A 103 -1.75 -2.03 10.15
C GLU A 103 -1.74 -0.71 9.41
N PHE A 104 -2.02 -0.72 8.11
CA PHE A 104 -1.98 0.47 7.27
C PHE A 104 -2.97 0.37 6.10
N THR A 105 -3.26 1.49 5.46
CA THR A 105 -4.05 1.57 4.22
C THR A 105 -3.17 1.83 3.03
N VAL A 106 -3.58 1.28 1.89
CA VAL A 106 -3.06 1.65 0.57
C VAL A 106 -4.21 2.02 -0.35
N THR A 107 -3.94 2.87 -1.33
CA THR A 107 -4.92 3.27 -2.34
C THR A 107 -4.41 2.98 -3.75
N ASP A 108 -5.31 2.79 -4.70
CA ASP A 108 -4.95 2.75 -6.11
C ASP A 108 -4.49 4.13 -6.61
N THR A 109 -3.52 4.11 -7.52
CA THR A 109 -3.04 5.28 -8.25
C THR A 109 -3.70 5.36 -9.63
N SER A 110 -3.33 6.35 -10.44
CA SER A 110 -3.71 6.41 -11.87
C SER A 110 -2.79 5.57 -12.76
N CYS A 111 -1.64 5.12 -12.24
CA CYS A 111 -0.64 4.38 -12.99
C CYS A 111 -0.96 2.88 -13.06
N ASN A 112 -0.83 2.30 -14.26
CA ASN A 112 -1.03 0.86 -14.49
C ASN A 112 0.02 0.03 -13.74
N GLY A 113 -0.41 -1.01 -13.03
CA GLY A 113 0.44 -1.86 -12.19
C GLY A 113 1.57 -2.60 -12.92
N ASN A 114 1.51 -2.71 -14.25
CA ASN A 114 2.55 -3.33 -15.06
C ASN A 114 3.69 -2.36 -15.44
N LEU A 115 3.53 -1.06 -15.21
CA LEU A 115 4.57 -0.07 -15.49
C LEU A 115 5.68 -0.17 -14.44
N GLU A 116 6.94 -0.09 -14.87
CA GLU A 116 8.04 0.11 -13.94
C GLU A 116 8.11 1.60 -13.55
N LEU A 117 8.01 1.88 -12.25
CA LEU A 117 8.02 3.23 -11.71
C LEU A 117 9.14 3.38 -10.68
N THR A 118 9.70 4.58 -10.62
CA THR A 118 10.55 4.99 -9.50
C THR A 118 9.70 5.43 -8.30
N GLU A 119 10.30 5.52 -7.12
CA GLU A 119 9.61 6.00 -5.91
C GLU A 119 9.08 7.43 -6.13
N ASP A 120 9.88 8.30 -6.74
CA ASP A 120 9.51 9.68 -7.05
C ASP A 120 8.31 9.76 -8.02
N GLN A 121 8.20 8.83 -8.97
CA GLN A 121 7.06 8.78 -9.89
C GLN A 121 5.78 8.31 -9.18
N LEU A 122 5.89 7.28 -8.34
CA LEU A 122 4.74 6.70 -7.63
C LEU A 122 4.20 7.65 -6.55
N TYR A 123 5.10 8.30 -5.80
CA TYR A 123 4.74 9.20 -4.71
C TYR A 123 4.65 10.69 -5.12
N GLY A 124 5.11 11.03 -6.33
CA GLY A 124 4.93 12.34 -6.94
C GLY A 124 3.54 12.54 -7.56
N GLN A 125 3.45 13.50 -8.47
CA GLN A 125 2.20 13.88 -9.14
C GLN A 125 1.87 13.02 -10.36
N SER A 126 2.86 12.30 -10.91
CA SER A 126 2.73 11.52 -12.15
C SER A 126 1.68 10.41 -12.05
N CYS A 127 1.49 9.84 -10.86
CA CYS A 127 0.53 8.77 -10.59
C CYS A 127 -0.61 9.21 -9.67
N ALA A 128 -0.77 10.51 -9.42
CA ALA A 128 -1.88 11.02 -8.63
C ALA A 128 -3.22 10.72 -9.32
N ARG A 129 -4.25 10.44 -8.51
CA ARG A 129 -5.64 10.36 -8.95
C ARG A 129 -6.35 11.68 -8.74
#